data_AF-A0A970Z6T0-F1
#
_entry.id   AF-A0A970Z6T0-F1
#
_cell.length_a   1.000
_cell.length_b   1.000
_cell.length_c   1.000
_cell.angle_alpha   90.00
_cell.angle_beta   90.00
_cell.angle_gamma   90.00
#
_symmetry.space_group_name_H-M   'P 1'
#
loop_
_entity.id
_entity.type
_entity.pdbx_description
1 polymer ?
#
loop_
_entity_poly.entity_id
_entity_poly.type
_entity_poly.pdbx_seq_one_letter_code
_entity_poly.pdbx_strand_id
1 'polypeptide(L)'
;MGRLVPVEACAVVPPGVSRFGGQPDWLCEPCWPVSAELGVPMRFIAQIRLPQAAGAAARLAYVFLTDEDEEYVDTFEADGGENAVIVQPGGVAPVDHEPLVSGPTLCDREGHPVCFLLETDPLPATAPVPEPGPDQPQDAPEAEQLTDLPAVQVGGTPTWLQGEETPAGDWRLLAQIDSTQVPFWINFGDAGIGYVFLDTTLTRGCLLWQGA
;
A
#
# COMPACT_ATOMS: atom_id res chain seq x y z
N MET A 1 6.68 -5.78 11.14
CA MET A 1 5.60 -4.81 11.44
C MET A 1 6.09 -3.42 11.08
N GLY A 2 5.22 -2.56 10.55
CA GLY A 2 5.50 -1.16 10.29
C GLY A 2 4.86 -0.26 11.35
N ARG A 3 5.62 0.70 11.88
CA ARG A 3 5.13 1.72 12.80
C ARG A 3 4.98 3.04 12.05
N LEU A 4 3.85 3.72 12.26
CA LEU A 4 3.59 5.05 11.72
C LEU A 4 4.00 6.13 12.72
N VAL A 5 4.86 7.05 12.27
CA VAL A 5 5.33 8.20 13.05
C VAL A 5 4.84 9.49 12.40
N PRO A 6 4.03 10.32 13.08
CA PRO A 6 3.51 11.54 12.48
C PRO A 6 4.63 12.52 12.15
N VAL A 7 4.50 13.17 10.99
CA VAL A 7 5.37 14.27 10.55
C VAL A 7 4.65 15.57 10.84
N GLU A 8 5.29 16.48 11.58
CA GLU A 8 4.74 17.82 11.79
C GLU A 8 4.61 18.57 10.46
N ALA A 9 3.57 19.39 10.31
CA ALA A 9 3.22 20.05 9.05
C ALA A 9 4.36 20.88 8.39
N CYS A 10 5.34 21.33 9.16
CA CYS A 10 6.49 22.10 8.67
C CYS A 10 7.79 21.29 8.58
N ALA A 11 7.78 20.01 8.97
CA ALA A 11 8.99 19.19 8.98
C ALA A 11 9.35 18.73 7.57
N VAL A 12 10.64 18.83 7.23
CA VAL A 12 11.17 18.32 5.96
C VAL A 12 11.32 16.82 6.06
N VAL A 13 10.58 16.09 5.23
CA VAL A 13 10.73 14.64 5.11
C VAL A 13 11.93 14.33 4.21
N PRO A 14 12.87 13.46 4.63
CA PRO A 14 13.97 13.06 3.76
C PRO A 14 13.45 12.36 2.49
N PRO A 15 14.03 12.62 1.31
CA PRO A 15 13.53 12.05 0.06
C PRO A 15 13.66 10.53 0.03
N GLY A 16 12.64 9.87 -0.51
CA GLY A 16 12.57 8.44 -0.76
C GLY A 16 12.49 7.57 0.49
N VAL A 17 12.11 8.12 1.64
CA VAL A 17 11.75 7.30 2.81
C VAL A 17 10.35 6.72 2.63
N SER A 18 10.09 5.55 3.22
CA SER A 18 8.73 5.01 3.24
C SER A 18 7.82 5.91 4.08
N ARG A 19 6.65 6.27 3.55
CA ARG A 19 5.67 7.11 4.24
C ARG A 19 4.25 6.91 3.70
N PHE A 20 3.29 7.35 4.51
CA PHE A 20 1.88 7.50 4.14
C PHE A 20 1.55 8.99 4.09
N GLY A 21 0.79 9.40 3.08
CA GLY A 21 0.38 10.80 2.88
C GLY A 21 1.53 11.74 2.51
N GLY A 22 1.24 13.04 2.51
CA GLY A 22 2.10 14.07 1.91
C GLY A 22 2.08 14.01 0.37
N GLN A 23 3.11 14.54 -0.28
CA GLN A 23 3.24 14.44 -1.75
C GLN A 23 4.30 13.39 -2.11
N PRO A 24 4.23 12.69 -3.24
CA PRO A 24 5.23 11.70 -3.63
C PRO A 24 6.61 12.32 -3.93
N ASP A 25 7.68 11.63 -3.54
CA ASP A 25 9.05 11.93 -3.98
C ASP A 25 9.32 11.22 -5.31
N TRP A 26 8.89 11.80 -6.43
CA TRP A 26 9.09 11.20 -7.75
C TRP A 26 10.59 10.98 -8.05
N LEU A 27 10.96 9.74 -8.38
CA LEU A 27 12.34 9.38 -8.78
C LEU A 27 12.57 9.54 -10.28
N CYS A 28 11.49 9.58 -11.06
CA CYS A 28 11.47 9.81 -12.51
C CYS A 28 10.44 10.90 -12.84
N GLU A 29 10.03 10.99 -14.11
CA GLU A 29 8.89 11.84 -14.49
C GLU A 29 7.66 11.49 -13.62
N PRO A 30 6.93 12.49 -13.10
CA PRO A 30 5.71 12.23 -12.36
C PRO A 30 4.72 11.41 -13.18
N CYS A 31 4.10 10.42 -12.55
CA CYS A 31 3.08 9.57 -13.18
C CYS A 31 1.89 9.48 -12.24
N TRP A 32 1.14 10.57 -12.09
CA TRP A 32 -0.01 10.62 -11.20
C TRP A 32 -1.20 9.88 -11.83
N PRO A 33 -1.67 8.74 -11.27
CA PRO A 33 -2.76 7.96 -11.84
C PRO A 33 -4.07 8.74 -11.91
N VAL A 34 -4.83 8.50 -12.97
CA VAL A 34 -6.16 9.05 -13.18
C VAL A 34 -7.19 7.91 -13.07
N SER A 35 -8.26 8.14 -12.31
CA SER A 35 -9.41 7.24 -12.23
C SER A 35 -9.95 6.95 -13.63
N ALA A 36 -10.14 5.67 -13.96
CA ALA A 36 -10.61 5.26 -15.27
C ALA A 36 -12.07 5.69 -15.50
N GLU A 37 -12.88 5.67 -14.45
CA GLU A 37 -14.29 6.03 -14.51
C GLU A 37 -14.51 7.56 -14.41
N LEU A 38 -13.85 8.22 -13.45
CA LEU A 38 -14.10 9.63 -13.14
C LEU A 38 -13.21 10.59 -13.91
N GLY A 39 -12.08 10.13 -14.44
CA GLY A 39 -11.12 10.98 -15.14
C GLY A 39 -10.42 12.01 -14.24
N VAL A 40 -10.44 11.81 -12.92
CA VAL A 40 -9.78 12.69 -11.94
C VAL A 40 -8.53 12.04 -11.34
N PRO A 41 -7.53 12.84 -10.89
CA PRO A 41 -6.34 12.32 -10.23
C PRO A 41 -6.67 11.54 -8.96
N MET A 42 -6.16 10.31 -8.85
CA MET A 42 -6.35 9.48 -7.65
C MET A 42 -5.66 10.08 -6.42
N ARG A 43 -6.10 9.72 -5.22
CA ARG A 43 -5.46 10.13 -3.97
C ARG A 43 -4.15 9.36 -3.76
N PHE A 44 -3.09 10.09 -3.44
CA PHE A 44 -1.83 9.48 -3.01
C PHE A 44 -1.95 8.92 -1.59
N ILE A 45 -1.71 7.62 -1.45
CA ILE A 45 -1.81 6.90 -0.18
C ILE A 45 -0.44 6.76 0.47
N ALA A 46 0.53 6.21 -0.26
CA ALA A 46 1.83 5.88 0.30
C ALA A 46 2.93 5.85 -0.73
N GLN A 47 4.17 6.06 -0.28
CA GLN A 47 5.38 5.60 -0.97
C GLN A 47 6.12 4.60 -0.09
N ILE A 48 6.57 3.50 -0.66
CA ILE A 48 7.26 2.43 0.05
C ILE A 48 8.58 2.13 -0.65
N ARG A 49 9.68 2.21 0.10
CA ARG A 49 11.01 1.88 -0.40
C ARG A 49 11.15 0.39 -0.65
N LEU A 50 11.65 0.03 -1.83
CA LEU A 50 11.84 -1.36 -2.21
C LEU A 50 13.21 -1.89 -1.76
N PRO A 51 13.31 -3.18 -1.40
CA PRO A 51 14.59 -3.82 -1.12
C PRO A 51 15.50 -3.76 -2.35
N GLN A 52 16.76 -3.39 -2.12
CA GLN A 52 17.77 -3.29 -3.17
C GLN A 52 19.16 -3.60 -2.62
N ALA A 53 20.07 -4.03 -3.49
CA ALA A 53 21.46 -4.25 -3.11
C ALA A 53 22.11 -2.94 -2.63
N ALA A 54 23.09 -3.05 -1.72
CA ALA A 54 23.85 -1.90 -1.25
C ALA A 54 24.52 -1.18 -2.44
N GLY A 55 24.33 0.14 -2.52
CA GLY A 55 24.84 0.97 -3.60
C GLY A 55 23.99 1.01 -4.88
N ALA A 56 22.89 0.26 -4.96
CA ALA A 56 21.93 0.42 -6.05
C ALA A 56 21.15 1.73 -5.92
N ALA A 57 20.69 2.27 -7.06
CA ALA A 57 19.79 3.42 -7.07
C ALA A 57 18.49 3.12 -6.31
N ALA A 58 17.95 4.10 -5.60
CA ALA A 58 16.70 3.96 -4.85
C ALA A 58 15.55 3.53 -5.79
N ARG A 59 14.69 2.65 -5.30
CA ARG A 59 13.42 2.32 -5.93
C ARG A 59 12.26 2.50 -4.95
N LEU A 60 11.17 3.06 -5.43
CA LEU A 60 9.95 3.32 -4.66
C LEU A 60 8.74 2.72 -5.38
N ALA A 61 7.81 2.18 -4.61
CA ALA A 61 6.45 1.95 -5.06
C ALA A 61 5.55 3.07 -4.51
N TYR A 62 4.69 3.65 -5.33
CA TYR A 62 3.71 4.66 -4.97
C TYR A 62 2.31 4.05 -5.10
N VAL A 63 1.50 4.20 -4.07
CA VAL A 63 0.16 3.61 -3.96
C VAL A 63 -0.87 4.72 -4.06
N PHE A 64 -1.87 4.52 -4.91
CA PHE A 64 -2.95 5.46 -5.18
C PHE A 64 -4.32 4.74 -5.15
N LEU A 65 -5.35 5.49 -4.80
CA LEU A 65 -6.74 5.02 -4.70
C LEU A 65 -7.68 6.16 -5.13
N THR A 66 -8.69 5.87 -5.93
CA THR A 66 -9.77 6.84 -6.18
C THR A 66 -10.54 7.08 -4.88
N ASP A 67 -10.77 8.34 -4.54
CA ASP A 67 -11.38 8.72 -3.26
C ASP A 67 -12.14 10.04 -3.42
N GLU A 68 -13.31 9.92 -4.06
CA GLU A 68 -14.26 10.99 -4.35
C GLU A 68 -15.55 10.79 -3.56
N ASP A 69 -16.02 11.84 -2.89
CA ASP A 69 -17.15 11.76 -1.95
C ASP A 69 -18.53 11.70 -2.63
N GLU A 70 -18.63 12.15 -3.89
CA GLU A 70 -19.91 12.33 -4.59
C GLU A 70 -20.33 11.13 -5.44
N GLU A 71 -19.37 10.30 -5.88
CA GLU A 71 -19.61 9.18 -6.81
C GLU A 71 -19.01 7.88 -6.26
N TYR A 72 -19.81 6.82 -6.27
CA TYR A 72 -19.36 5.49 -5.85
C TYR A 72 -18.68 4.79 -7.02
N VAL A 73 -17.42 4.39 -6.82
CA VAL A 73 -16.62 3.62 -7.77
C VAL A 73 -16.03 2.38 -7.11
N ASP A 74 -15.88 1.31 -7.86
CA ASP A 74 -15.40 0.01 -7.36
C ASP A 74 -13.87 0.00 -7.21
N THR A 75 -13.38 0.48 -6.07
CA THR A 75 -11.93 0.61 -5.81
C THR A 75 -11.24 -0.66 -5.32
N PHE A 76 -12.02 -1.74 -5.09
CA PHE A 76 -11.52 -2.99 -4.49
C PHE A 76 -10.80 -3.91 -5.47
N GLU A 77 -11.07 -3.80 -6.78
CA GLU A 77 -10.48 -4.68 -7.78
C GLU A 77 -9.08 -4.23 -8.21
N ALA A 78 -8.14 -5.16 -8.30
CA ALA A 78 -6.74 -4.88 -8.67
C ALA A 78 -6.55 -4.32 -10.08
N ASP A 79 -7.46 -4.64 -10.99
CA ASP A 79 -7.45 -4.25 -12.40
C ASP A 79 -8.69 -3.44 -12.82
N GLY A 80 -9.49 -2.99 -11.85
CA GLY A 80 -10.70 -2.18 -12.08
C GLY A 80 -10.45 -0.75 -12.55
N GLY A 81 -9.20 -0.26 -12.47
CA GLY A 81 -8.82 1.08 -12.91
C GLY A 81 -9.01 2.19 -11.88
N GLU A 82 -9.46 1.84 -10.67
CA GLU A 82 -9.77 2.77 -9.57
C GLU A 82 -8.76 2.73 -8.42
N ASN A 83 -7.65 2.03 -8.65
CA ASN A 83 -6.45 2.09 -7.82
C ASN A 83 -5.21 1.88 -8.70
N ALA A 84 -4.05 2.22 -8.16
CA ALA A 84 -2.80 2.00 -8.89
C ALA A 84 -1.61 1.86 -7.95
N VAL A 85 -0.66 1.01 -8.35
CA VAL A 85 0.65 0.92 -7.70
C VAL A 85 1.73 1.08 -8.77
N ILE A 86 2.47 2.19 -8.68
CA ILE A 86 3.51 2.54 -9.66
C ILE A 86 4.88 2.31 -9.04
N VAL A 87 5.76 1.61 -9.75
CA VAL A 87 7.16 1.46 -9.33
C VAL A 87 8.05 2.41 -10.12
N GLN A 88 8.90 3.18 -9.44
CA GLN A 88 9.97 3.94 -10.08
C GLN A 88 11.34 3.64 -9.47
N PRO A 89 12.41 3.73 -10.25
CA PRO A 89 12.43 3.75 -11.72
C PRO A 89 12.02 2.39 -12.34
N GLY A 90 11.66 2.44 -13.63
CA GLY A 90 11.54 1.27 -14.51
C GLY A 90 10.30 0.41 -14.34
N GLY A 91 9.29 0.87 -13.58
CA GLY A 91 7.99 0.20 -13.51
C GLY A 91 7.05 0.63 -14.63
N VAL A 92 5.93 -0.09 -14.71
CA VAL A 92 4.84 0.15 -15.65
C VAL A 92 3.65 0.69 -14.87
N ALA A 93 3.11 1.83 -15.28
CA ALA A 93 1.86 2.33 -14.71
C ALA A 93 0.69 1.43 -15.16
N PRO A 94 -0.15 0.94 -14.24
CA PRO A 94 -1.25 0.04 -14.58
C PRO A 94 -2.44 0.75 -15.26
N VAL A 95 -2.52 2.08 -15.12
CA VAL A 95 -3.60 2.94 -15.60
C VAL A 95 -3.06 4.20 -16.28
N ASP A 96 -3.94 4.96 -16.92
CA ASP A 96 -3.62 6.28 -17.46
C ASP A 96 -3.17 7.24 -16.34
N HIS A 97 -2.28 8.16 -16.69
CA HIS A 97 -1.66 9.05 -15.73
C HIS A 97 -1.27 10.39 -16.35
N GLU A 98 -1.13 11.39 -15.48
CA GLU A 98 -0.69 12.73 -15.84
C GLU A 98 0.65 13.09 -15.17
N PRO A 99 1.45 13.99 -15.77
CA PRO A 99 2.74 14.42 -15.22
C PRO A 99 2.58 15.44 -14.08
N LEU A 100 1.73 15.14 -13.09
CA LEU A 100 1.46 16.00 -11.94
C LEU A 100 2.48 15.76 -10.83
N VAL A 101 3.17 16.83 -10.43
CA VAL A 101 4.13 16.78 -9.30
C VAL A 101 3.41 16.65 -7.96
N SER A 102 2.20 17.21 -7.85
CA SER A 102 1.40 17.23 -6.63
C SER A 102 -0.08 17.09 -6.93
N GLY A 103 -0.83 16.54 -5.97
CA GLY A 103 -2.27 16.27 -6.10
C GLY A 103 -2.91 15.86 -4.77
N PRO A 104 -4.09 15.21 -4.81
CA PRO A 104 -4.80 14.78 -3.61
C PRO A 104 -3.98 13.80 -2.76
N THR A 105 -4.10 13.88 -1.43
CA THR A 105 -3.33 13.04 -0.51
C THR A 105 -4.17 12.66 0.71
N LEU A 106 -3.67 11.74 1.54
CA LEU A 106 -4.33 11.34 2.78
C LEU A 106 -4.61 12.53 3.70
N CYS A 107 -5.79 12.48 4.30
CA CYS A 107 -6.24 13.41 5.32
C CYS A 107 -6.55 12.70 6.64
N ASP A 108 -6.58 13.46 7.73
CA ASP A 108 -7.24 13.05 8.96
C ASP A 108 -8.78 13.02 8.79
N ARG A 109 -9.51 12.64 9.84
CA ARG A 109 -10.98 12.56 9.80
C ARG A 109 -11.65 13.92 9.68
N GLU A 110 -10.93 14.98 9.97
CA GLU A 110 -11.36 16.37 9.86
C GLU A 110 -11.04 16.97 8.47
N GLY A 111 -10.39 16.20 7.59
CA GLY A 111 -10.06 16.61 6.22
C GLY A 111 -8.74 17.38 6.08
N HIS A 112 -7.89 17.42 7.12
CA HIS A 112 -6.57 18.05 7.01
C HIS A 112 -5.53 17.09 6.44
N PRO A 113 -4.69 17.52 5.49
CA PRO A 113 -3.61 16.68 4.96
C PRO A 113 -2.66 16.20 6.05
N VAL A 114 -2.31 14.91 6.00
CA VAL A 114 -1.41 14.27 6.97
C VAL A 114 -0.23 13.58 6.29
N CYS A 115 0.83 13.38 7.05
CA CYS A 115 2.01 12.63 6.61
C CYS A 115 2.56 11.81 7.78
N PHE A 116 2.87 10.54 7.54
CA PHE A 116 3.43 9.62 8.52
C PHE A 116 4.63 8.89 7.93
N LEU A 117 5.78 8.93 8.62
CA LEU A 117 6.90 8.05 8.29
C LEU A 117 6.55 6.61 8.64
N LEU A 118 6.90 5.69 7.74
CA LEU A 118 6.79 4.26 7.98
C LEU A 118 8.14 3.73 8.45
N GLU A 119 8.27 3.54 9.75
CA GLU A 119 9.40 2.85 10.35
C GLU A 119 9.16 1.35 10.32
N THR A 120 9.96 0.61 9.56
CA THR A 120 9.98 -0.85 9.63
C THR A 120 11.10 -1.27 10.57
N ASP A 121 10.81 -2.17 11.52
CA ASP A 121 11.89 -2.90 12.18
C ASP A 121 12.79 -3.54 11.10
N PRO A 122 14.12 -3.51 11.24
CA PRO A 122 14.99 -4.20 10.31
C PRO A 122 14.56 -5.67 10.26
N LEU A 123 14.13 -6.13 9.09
CA LEU A 123 13.77 -7.52 8.86
C LEU A 123 14.91 -8.40 9.38
N PRO A 124 14.68 -9.37 10.28
CA PRO A 124 15.69 -10.39 10.51
C PRO A 124 15.99 -11.03 9.16
N ALA A 125 17.27 -11.05 8.78
CA ALA A 125 17.74 -11.66 7.55
C ALA A 125 17.23 -13.11 7.50
N THR A 126 16.24 -13.36 6.65
CA THR A 126 15.72 -14.69 6.30
C THR A 126 15.63 -15.65 7.49
N ALA A 127 14.63 -15.48 8.34
CA ALA A 127 14.16 -16.63 9.09
C ALA A 127 13.54 -17.60 8.06
N PRO A 128 13.96 -18.88 8.00
CA PRO A 128 13.25 -19.86 7.20
C PRO A 128 11.81 -19.91 7.67
N VAL A 129 10.87 -19.94 6.71
CA VAL A 129 9.47 -20.26 7.00
C VAL A 129 9.49 -21.59 7.76
N PRO A 130 8.97 -21.66 9.00
CA PRO A 130 8.87 -22.94 9.68
C PRO A 130 7.95 -23.82 8.85
N GLU A 131 8.48 -24.93 8.32
CA GLU A 131 7.64 -25.95 7.70
C GLU A 131 6.63 -26.43 8.75
N PRO A 132 5.32 -26.48 8.43
CA PRO A 132 4.34 -26.94 9.39
C PRO A 132 4.66 -28.38 9.78
N GLY A 133 5.00 -28.56 11.07
CA GLY A 133 5.17 -29.89 11.64
C GLY A 133 3.85 -30.66 11.56
N PRO A 134 3.88 -32.00 11.44
CA PRO A 134 2.71 -32.84 11.16
C PRO A 134 1.63 -32.86 12.26
N ASP A 135 1.77 -32.07 13.33
CA ASP A 135 0.93 -32.10 14.54
C ASP A 135 0.32 -30.73 14.90
N GLN A 136 0.30 -29.74 14.00
CA GLN A 136 -0.50 -28.53 14.26
C GLN A 136 -1.98 -28.81 13.95
N PRO A 137 -2.91 -28.62 14.91
CA PRO A 137 -4.33 -28.72 14.64
C PRO A 137 -4.71 -27.70 13.57
N GLN A 138 -5.30 -28.16 12.47
CA GLN A 138 -5.76 -27.35 11.33
C GLN A 138 -6.98 -26.46 11.67
N ASP A 139 -7.37 -26.40 12.95
CA ASP A 139 -8.58 -25.74 13.44
C ASP A 139 -8.23 -24.60 14.45
N ALA A 140 -7.24 -23.76 14.15
CA ALA A 140 -7.21 -22.44 14.77
C ALA A 140 -8.35 -21.62 14.11
N PRO A 141 -9.29 -21.04 14.89
CA PRO A 141 -10.36 -20.26 14.28
C PRO A 141 -9.76 -19.06 13.55
N GLU A 142 -10.01 -18.94 12.24
CA GLU A 142 -9.58 -17.82 11.38
C GLU A 142 -9.86 -16.45 12.01
N ALA A 143 -10.90 -16.36 12.85
CA ALA A 143 -11.28 -15.17 13.59
C ALA A 143 -10.23 -14.67 14.61
N GLU A 144 -9.41 -15.53 15.21
CA GLU A 144 -8.38 -15.09 16.18
C GLU A 144 -7.17 -14.43 15.48
N GLN A 145 -6.90 -14.78 14.21
CA GLN A 145 -5.76 -14.22 13.45
C GLN A 145 -6.00 -12.76 13.02
N LEU A 146 -7.27 -12.36 12.84
CA LEU A 146 -7.61 -11.01 12.42
C LEU A 146 -7.54 -9.97 13.55
N THR A 147 -7.76 -10.39 14.80
CA THR A 147 -7.87 -9.44 15.93
C THR A 147 -6.54 -8.83 16.40
N ASP A 148 -5.41 -9.35 15.95
CA ASP A 148 -4.06 -8.90 16.36
C ASP A 148 -3.21 -8.42 15.17
N LEU A 149 -3.88 -7.97 14.08
CA LEU A 149 -3.18 -7.45 12.92
C LEU A 149 -2.56 -6.07 13.22
N PRO A 150 -1.31 -5.83 12.77
CA PRO A 150 -0.73 -4.50 12.88
C PRO A 150 -1.41 -3.54 11.92
N ALA A 151 -1.42 -2.25 12.27
CA ALA A 151 -1.94 -1.20 11.38
C ALA A 151 -1.34 -1.25 9.97
N VAL A 152 -0.03 -1.52 9.89
CA VAL A 152 0.68 -1.76 8.64
C VAL A 152 1.62 -2.94 8.80
N GLN A 153 1.47 -3.94 7.94
CA GLN A 153 2.47 -4.97 7.70
C GLN A 153 3.23 -4.64 6.41
N VAL A 154 4.56 -4.87 6.41
CA VAL A 154 5.41 -4.70 5.22
C VAL A 154 6.05 -6.05 4.91
N GLY A 155 5.85 -6.54 3.69
CA GLY A 155 6.25 -7.89 3.29
C GLY A 155 5.50 -9.00 4.04
N GLY A 156 6.07 -10.21 4.00
CA GLY A 156 5.49 -11.39 4.64
C GLY A 156 4.34 -12.01 3.85
N THR A 157 3.52 -12.80 4.54
CA THR A 157 2.33 -13.46 3.98
C THR A 157 1.09 -12.64 4.33
N PRO A 158 0.17 -12.37 3.38
CA PRO A 158 -1.07 -11.67 3.68
C PRO A 158 -1.93 -12.50 4.64
N THR A 159 -2.58 -11.80 5.57
CA THR A 159 -3.69 -12.38 6.35
C THR A 159 -4.98 -11.87 5.73
N TRP A 160 -5.73 -12.78 5.09
CA TRP A 160 -6.94 -12.45 4.34
C TRP A 160 -8.12 -12.19 5.27
N LEU A 161 -8.88 -11.12 5.03
CA LEU A 161 -10.11 -10.81 5.77
C LEU A 161 -11.25 -11.73 5.33
N GLN A 162 -11.32 -12.03 4.03
CA GLN A 162 -12.30 -12.93 3.43
C GLN A 162 -11.60 -14.19 2.89
N GLY A 163 -11.57 -14.36 1.57
CA GLY A 163 -10.85 -15.44 0.90
C GLY A 163 -9.49 -15.00 0.37
N GLU A 164 -8.66 -15.96 -0.03
CA GLU A 164 -7.42 -15.65 -0.75
C GLU A 164 -7.73 -15.06 -2.13
N GLU A 165 -7.21 -13.87 -2.39
CA GLU A 165 -7.32 -13.17 -3.67
C GLU A 165 -5.95 -12.74 -4.20
N THR A 166 -4.92 -13.57 -3.95
CA THR A 166 -3.59 -13.33 -4.51
C THR A 166 -3.70 -13.15 -6.03
N PRO A 167 -3.19 -12.04 -6.61
CA PRO A 167 -3.24 -11.84 -8.05
C PRO A 167 -2.59 -13.00 -8.80
N ALA A 168 -3.13 -13.34 -9.97
CA ALA A 168 -2.60 -14.45 -10.76
C ALA A 168 -1.14 -14.18 -11.21
N GLY A 169 -0.25 -15.14 -10.94
CA GLY A 169 1.17 -15.09 -11.30
C GLY A 169 2.10 -14.98 -10.09
N ASP A 170 3.35 -14.60 -10.34
CA ASP A 170 4.37 -14.51 -9.30
C ASP A 170 4.34 -13.14 -8.62
N TRP A 171 3.47 -13.00 -7.63
CA TRP A 171 3.29 -11.79 -6.82
C TRP A 171 3.78 -11.99 -5.40
N ARG A 172 4.24 -10.90 -4.80
CA ARG A 172 4.62 -10.86 -3.38
C ARG A 172 3.97 -9.68 -2.70
N LEU A 173 3.55 -9.87 -1.45
CA LEU A 173 3.02 -8.79 -0.63
C LEU A 173 4.12 -7.74 -0.40
N LEU A 174 3.80 -6.49 -0.69
CA LEU A 174 4.61 -5.33 -0.33
C LEU A 174 4.13 -4.75 1.00
N ALA A 175 2.82 -4.52 1.13
CA ALA A 175 2.21 -4.03 2.34
C ALA A 175 0.77 -4.51 2.51
N GLN A 176 0.35 -4.66 3.76
CA GLN A 176 -1.05 -4.86 4.15
C GLN A 176 -1.42 -3.74 5.13
N ILE A 177 -2.58 -3.11 4.92
CA ILE A 177 -3.02 -1.91 5.64
C ILE A 177 -4.41 -2.18 6.22
N ASP A 178 -4.55 -2.11 7.54
CA ASP A 178 -5.83 -2.22 8.22
C ASP A 178 -6.44 -0.82 8.39
N SER A 179 -7.59 -0.58 7.73
CA SER A 179 -8.27 0.73 7.74
C SER A 179 -8.74 1.17 9.14
N THR A 180 -8.91 0.24 10.08
CA THR A 180 -9.39 0.52 11.44
C THR A 180 -8.28 0.93 12.41
N GLN A 181 -7.03 0.57 12.08
CA GLN A 181 -5.86 0.73 12.96
C GLN A 181 -4.97 1.92 12.54
N VAL A 182 -5.17 2.49 11.35
CA VAL A 182 -4.40 3.64 10.85
C VAL A 182 -4.94 4.98 11.38
N PRO A 183 -4.06 5.98 11.60
CA PRO A 183 -4.43 7.29 12.15
C PRO A 183 -4.95 8.30 11.10
N PHE A 184 -5.33 7.83 9.91
CA PHE A 184 -5.78 8.64 8.79
C PHE A 184 -7.00 8.00 8.13
N TRP A 185 -7.71 8.75 7.30
CA TRP A 185 -8.87 8.23 6.58
C TRP A 185 -8.45 7.56 5.26
N ILE A 186 -8.80 6.27 5.09
CA ILE A 186 -8.74 5.52 3.84
C ILE A 186 -9.93 4.55 3.70
N ASN A 187 -10.66 4.62 2.59
CA ASN A 187 -11.89 3.84 2.38
C ASN A 187 -11.63 2.44 1.81
N PHE A 188 -11.69 1.43 2.68
CA PHE A 188 -11.72 0.02 2.30
C PHE A 188 -13.06 -0.63 2.68
N GLY A 189 -14.16 0.13 2.66
CA GLY A 189 -15.47 -0.37 3.11
C GLY A 189 -15.57 -0.49 4.64
N ASP A 190 -16.38 -1.45 5.12
CA ASP A 190 -16.57 -1.68 6.55
C ASP A 190 -15.38 -2.46 7.12
N ALA A 191 -14.58 -1.82 7.97
CA ALA A 191 -13.41 -2.41 8.61
C ALA A 191 -12.44 -3.16 7.67
N GLY A 192 -12.26 -2.66 6.45
CA GLY A 192 -11.53 -3.38 5.41
C GLY A 192 -10.01 -3.34 5.52
N ILE A 193 -9.39 -4.25 4.78
CA ILE A 193 -7.95 -4.43 4.70
C ILE A 193 -7.50 -4.28 3.25
N GLY A 194 -6.52 -3.41 3.01
CA GLY A 194 -5.87 -3.23 1.72
C GLY A 194 -4.59 -4.06 1.61
N TYR A 195 -4.37 -4.64 0.42
CA TYR A 195 -3.24 -5.51 0.09
C TYR A 195 -2.51 -4.99 -1.14
N VAL A 196 -1.27 -4.56 -0.94
CA VAL A 196 -0.40 -4.02 -1.98
C VAL A 196 0.57 -5.11 -2.41
N PHE A 197 0.58 -5.47 -3.68
CA PHE A 197 1.46 -6.49 -4.24
C PHE A 197 2.44 -5.90 -5.25
N LEU A 198 3.56 -6.59 -5.43
CA LEU A 198 4.51 -6.39 -6.52
C LEU A 198 4.80 -7.70 -7.23
N ASP A 199 5.05 -7.64 -8.54
CA ASP A 199 5.60 -8.78 -9.27
C ASP A 199 7.04 -9.09 -8.81
N THR A 200 7.52 -10.30 -9.09
CA THR A 200 8.89 -10.71 -8.71
C THR A 200 10.00 -9.89 -9.38
N THR A 201 9.73 -9.28 -10.52
CA THR A 201 10.64 -8.36 -11.22
C THR A 201 10.61 -6.94 -10.67
N LEU A 202 9.69 -6.64 -9.74
CA LEU A 202 9.49 -5.33 -9.12
C LEU A 202 9.25 -4.24 -10.16
N THR A 203 8.50 -4.53 -11.20
CA THR A 203 8.15 -3.63 -12.31
C THR A 203 6.66 -3.33 -12.36
N ARG A 204 5.83 -4.19 -11.78
CA ARG A 204 4.38 -4.03 -11.73
C ARG A 204 3.93 -4.09 -10.28
N GLY A 205 2.94 -3.28 -9.96
CA GLY A 205 2.25 -3.35 -8.69
C GLY A 205 0.74 -3.35 -8.90
N CYS A 206 0.03 -3.83 -7.89
CA CYS A 206 -1.43 -3.69 -7.81
C CYS A 206 -1.86 -3.56 -6.35
N LEU A 207 -3.03 -2.98 -6.14
CA LEU A 207 -3.71 -2.87 -4.86
C LEU A 207 -5.06 -3.56 -5.00
N LEU A 208 -5.46 -4.35 -4.02
CA LEU A 208 -6.85 -4.76 -3.83
C LEU A 208 -7.21 -4.57 -2.37
N TRP A 209 -8.51 -4.52 -2.06
CA TRP A 209 -8.93 -4.51 -0.66
C TRP A 209 -10.19 -5.33 -0.45
N GLN A 210 -10.36 -5.85 0.77
CA GLN A 210 -11.53 -6.60 1.20
C GLN A 210 -12.22 -5.83 2.32
N GLY A 211 -13.56 -5.79 2.33
CA GLY A 211 -14.38 -5.26 3.43
C GLY A 211 -15.03 -6.39 4.23
N ALA A 212 -15.43 -6.11 5.47
CA ALA A 212 -16.14 -7.06 6.33
C ALA A 212 -17.65 -7.13 6.06
#